data_AF-A0A1N7J9E6-F1
#
_entry.id   AF-A0A1N7J9E6-F1
#
_cell.length_a   1.000
_cell.length_b   1.000
_cell.length_c   1.000
_cell.angle_alpha   90.00
_cell.angle_beta   90.00
_cell.angle_gamma   90.00
#
_symmetry.space_group_name_H-M   'P 1'
#
loop_
_entity.id
_entity.type
_entity.pdbx_description
1 polymer ?
#
loop_
_entity_poly.entity_id
_entity_poly.type
_entity_poly.pdbx_seq_one_letter_code
_entity_poly.pdbx_strand_id
1 'polypeptide(L)'
;MPFPLSADRLAVYAPFQAILDAQPALERLDGDERLYLSLLQHLLESNVTAPESIVVALHQNAPHQALAVAHALCGAAGHIGLIDVHRITQDIVRSLRRNSTVDLDALYDLENALHDAETLTLALASILPPPPPPPPLPPLPDGAESVQKLLRALDDRDFASVDLYTHCRPFLAITYPEILPRLDLDMDLLNFKDAATLLAARIGKP
;
A
#
# COMPACT_ATOMS: atom_id res chain seq x y z
N MET A 1 10.86 11.98 18.87
CA MET A 1 10.56 13.34 18.39
C MET A 1 10.57 13.25 16.88
N PRO A 2 9.42 13.31 16.19
CA PRO A 2 9.43 13.34 14.74
C PRO A 2 10.18 14.61 14.30
N PHE A 3 11.14 14.47 13.40
CA PHE A 3 11.76 15.63 12.79
C PHE A 3 10.70 16.31 11.92
N PRO A 4 10.40 17.61 12.13
CA PRO A 4 9.48 18.28 11.23
C PRO A 4 10.05 18.22 9.82
N LEU A 5 9.23 17.75 8.88
CA LEU A 5 9.53 17.82 7.45
C LEU A 5 9.99 19.25 7.12
N SER A 6 11.18 19.38 6.53
CA SER A 6 11.68 20.69 6.10
C SER A 6 10.65 21.36 5.17
N ALA A 7 10.39 22.66 5.34
CA ALA A 7 9.41 23.40 4.54
C ALA A 7 9.64 23.27 3.02
N ASP A 8 10.90 23.15 2.60
CA ASP A 8 11.29 22.92 1.20
C ASP A 8 10.80 21.58 0.64
N ARG A 9 10.61 20.56 1.48
CA ARG A 9 10.11 19.23 1.07
C ARG A 9 8.60 19.24 0.83
N LEU A 10 7.84 19.85 1.73
CA LEU A 10 6.39 20.00 1.55
C LEU A 10 6.02 20.90 0.36
N ALA A 11 6.91 21.81 -0.05
CA ALA A 11 6.70 22.67 -1.21
C ALA A 11 6.51 21.89 -2.52
N VAL A 12 7.11 20.70 -2.65
CA VAL A 12 6.94 19.82 -3.82
C VAL A 12 5.49 19.35 -3.96
N TYR A 13 4.78 19.18 -2.83
CA TYR A 13 3.40 18.71 -2.78
C TYR A 13 2.37 19.84 -2.83
N ALA A 14 2.79 21.11 -2.65
CA ALA A 14 1.90 22.27 -2.63
C ALA A 14 0.97 22.39 -3.86
N PRO A 15 1.44 22.12 -5.11
CA PRO A 15 0.57 22.15 -6.29
C PRO A 15 -0.56 21.10 -6.28
N PHE A 16 -0.43 20.08 -5.43
CA PHE A 16 -1.27 18.89 -5.42
C PHE A 16 -2.19 18.78 -4.20
N GLN A 17 -2.17 19.76 -3.30
CA GLN A 17 -2.92 19.74 -2.03
C GLN A 17 -4.44 19.57 -2.17
N ALA A 18 -5.00 19.87 -3.35
CA ALA A 18 -6.40 19.64 -3.64
C ALA A 18 -6.75 18.14 -3.75
N ILE A 19 -5.78 17.32 -4.16
CA ILE A 19 -5.95 15.89 -4.47
C ILE A 19 -5.22 15.02 -3.43
N LEU A 20 -4.11 15.53 -2.87
CA LEU A 20 -3.18 14.81 -2.01
C LEU A 20 -2.83 15.60 -0.76
N ASP A 21 -3.19 15.07 0.41
CA ASP A 21 -2.69 15.53 1.71
C ASP A 21 -1.53 14.63 2.15
N ALA A 22 -0.34 14.92 1.62
CA ALA A 22 0.86 14.11 1.87
C ALA A 22 1.42 14.30 3.28
N GLN A 23 1.12 15.40 3.97
CA GLN A 23 1.79 15.75 5.22
C GLN A 23 1.53 14.72 6.34
N PRO A 24 0.28 14.33 6.67
CA PRO A 24 0.02 13.35 7.71
C PRO A 24 0.59 11.97 7.38
N ALA A 25 0.65 11.62 6.10
CA ALA A 25 1.21 10.35 5.65
C ALA A 25 2.74 10.35 5.79
N LEU A 26 3.41 11.41 5.33
CA LEU A 26 4.85 11.58 5.48
C LEU A 26 5.28 11.66 6.96
N GLU A 27 4.51 12.32 7.82
CA GLU A 27 4.78 12.36 9.27
C GLU A 27 4.77 10.96 9.91
N ARG A 28 3.92 10.04 9.44
CA ARG A 28 3.90 8.64 9.91
C ARG A 28 5.08 7.83 9.41
N LEU A 29 5.66 8.23 8.28
CA LEU A 29 6.80 7.58 7.63
C LEU A 29 8.13 8.26 7.99
N ASP A 30 8.18 9.01 9.10
CA ASP A 30 9.36 9.78 9.53
C ASP A 30 9.96 10.68 8.43
N GLY A 31 9.10 11.13 7.51
CA GLY A 31 9.45 11.95 6.35
C GLY A 31 10.16 11.23 5.21
N ASP A 32 10.03 9.90 5.13
CA ASP A 32 10.53 9.09 4.03
C ASP A 32 9.64 9.25 2.78
N GLU A 33 9.98 10.23 1.95
CA GLU A 33 9.31 10.52 0.66
C GLU A 33 9.40 9.35 -0.33
N ARG A 34 10.41 8.49 -0.20
CA ARG A 34 10.59 7.33 -1.10
C ARG A 34 9.61 6.23 -0.74
N LEU A 35 9.54 5.90 0.54
CA LEU A 35 8.55 4.96 1.05
C LEU A 35 7.13 5.47 0.81
N TYR A 36 6.92 6.78 0.94
CA TYR A 36 5.64 7.39 0.61
C TYR A 36 5.26 7.20 -0.87
N LEU A 37 6.18 7.48 -1.80
CA LEU A 37 5.94 7.29 -3.23
C LEU A 37 5.74 5.81 -3.60
N SER A 38 6.51 4.88 -3.02
CA SER A 38 6.34 3.46 -3.31
C SER A 38 4.98 2.95 -2.84
N LEU A 39 4.55 3.37 -1.65
CA LEU A 39 3.22 3.07 -1.11
C LEU A 39 2.11 3.65 -1.99
N LEU A 40 2.28 4.89 -2.47
CA LEU A 40 1.32 5.55 -3.35
C LEU A 40 1.20 4.83 -4.71
N GLN A 41 2.33 4.53 -5.37
CA GLN A 41 2.37 3.77 -6.61
C GLN A 41 1.69 2.41 -6.45
N HIS A 42 2.05 1.69 -5.39
CA HIS A 42 1.51 0.38 -5.13
C HIS A 42 0.00 0.40 -4.88
N LEU A 43 -0.50 1.38 -4.12
CA LEU A 43 -1.93 1.52 -3.88
C LEU A 43 -2.68 1.65 -5.21
N LEU A 44 -2.18 2.48 -6.13
CA LEU A 44 -2.81 2.73 -7.41
C LEU A 44 -2.77 1.49 -8.31
N GLU A 45 -1.63 0.82 -8.41
CA GLU A 45 -1.48 -0.43 -9.17
C GLU A 45 -2.41 -1.54 -8.66
N SER A 46 -2.51 -1.71 -7.33
CA SER A 46 -3.31 -2.77 -6.72
C SER A 46 -4.82 -2.49 -6.75
N ASN A 47 -5.25 -1.25 -7.01
CA ASN A 47 -6.66 -0.85 -6.92
C ASN A 47 -7.20 -0.26 -8.22
N VAL A 48 -6.46 -0.33 -9.33
CA VAL A 48 -6.91 0.16 -10.65
C VAL A 48 -8.25 -0.47 -11.08
N THR A 49 -8.47 -1.74 -10.75
CA THR A 49 -9.71 -2.47 -11.08
C THR A 49 -10.77 -2.42 -9.97
N ALA A 50 -10.57 -1.61 -8.92
CA ALA A 50 -11.51 -1.53 -7.81
C ALA A 50 -12.92 -1.06 -8.23
N PRO A 51 -13.10 -0.03 -9.09
CA PRO A 51 -14.43 0.36 -9.58
C PRO A 51 -15.14 -0.80 -10.30
N GLU A 52 -14.44 -1.48 -11.21
CA GLU A 52 -14.96 -2.63 -11.95
C GLU A 52 -15.33 -3.80 -11.00
N SER A 53 -14.49 -4.07 -10.01
CA SER A 53 -14.73 -5.12 -9.02
C SER A 53 -15.97 -4.84 -8.17
N ILE A 54 -16.21 -3.57 -7.82
CA ILE A 54 -17.43 -3.14 -7.11
C ILE A 54 -18.66 -3.35 -8.02
N VAL A 55 -18.58 -2.96 -9.29
CA VAL A 55 -19.66 -3.15 -10.28
C VAL A 55 -20.00 -4.64 -10.44
N VAL A 56 -18.99 -5.49 -10.62
CA VAL A 56 -19.15 -6.94 -10.77
C VAL A 56 -19.82 -7.54 -9.53
N ALA A 57 -19.35 -7.19 -8.33
CA ALA A 57 -19.94 -7.67 -7.08
C ALA A 57 -21.40 -7.23 -6.91
N LEU A 58 -21.75 -6.01 -7.31
CA LEU A 58 -23.13 -5.52 -7.31
C LEU A 58 -24.01 -6.30 -8.29
N HIS A 59 -23.55 -6.57 -9.51
CA HIS A 59 -24.28 -7.37 -10.50
C HIS A 59 -24.48 -8.83 -10.05
N GLN A 60 -23.53 -9.38 -9.28
CA GLN A 60 -23.62 -10.73 -8.72
C GLN A 60 -24.51 -10.81 -7.47
N ASN A 61 -25.19 -9.73 -7.07
CA ASN A 61 -25.92 -9.63 -5.80
C ASN A 61 -25.05 -9.98 -4.58
N ALA A 62 -23.76 -9.59 -4.62
CA ALA A 62 -22.79 -9.82 -3.56
C ALA A 62 -22.35 -8.50 -2.88
N PRO A 63 -23.27 -7.76 -2.21
CA PRO A 63 -22.98 -6.44 -1.65
C PRO A 63 -21.90 -6.46 -0.56
N HIS A 64 -21.70 -7.59 0.12
CA HIS A 64 -20.62 -7.75 1.09
C HIS A 64 -19.23 -7.74 0.43
N GLN A 65 -19.09 -8.26 -0.80
CA GLN A 65 -17.84 -8.23 -1.54
C GLN A 65 -17.55 -6.81 -2.06
N ALA A 66 -18.57 -6.15 -2.62
CA ALA A 66 -18.49 -4.74 -3.02
C ALA A 66 -18.05 -3.85 -1.84
N LEU A 67 -18.66 -4.08 -0.66
CA LEU A 67 -18.32 -3.35 0.56
C LEU A 67 -16.88 -3.62 1.00
N ALA A 68 -16.39 -4.85 0.92
CA ALA A 68 -15.03 -5.19 1.30
C ALA A 68 -14.00 -4.45 0.42
N VAL A 69 -14.19 -4.46 -0.89
CA VAL A 69 -13.32 -3.73 -1.85
C VAL A 69 -13.34 -2.23 -1.57
N ALA A 70 -14.53 -1.63 -1.50
CA ALA A 70 -14.66 -0.20 -1.24
C ALA A 70 -14.08 0.21 0.13
N HIS A 71 -14.22 -0.64 1.15
CA HIS A 71 -13.69 -0.38 2.49
C HIS A 71 -12.17 -0.47 2.54
N ALA A 72 -11.57 -1.46 1.87
CA ALA A 72 -10.12 -1.59 1.77
C ALA A 72 -9.51 -0.37 1.08
N LEU A 73 -10.06 0.03 -0.07
CA LEU A 73 -9.59 1.21 -0.80
C LEU A 73 -9.80 2.50 0.01
N CYS A 74 -10.94 2.65 0.70
CA CYS A 74 -11.19 3.78 1.59
C CYS A 74 -10.13 3.89 2.69
N GLY A 75 -9.78 2.77 3.34
CA GLY A 75 -8.76 2.73 4.38
C GLY A 75 -7.38 3.10 3.84
N ALA A 76 -6.98 2.49 2.72
CA ALA A 76 -5.69 2.73 2.10
C ALA A 76 -5.55 4.20 1.62
N ALA A 77 -6.57 4.74 0.95
CA ALA A 77 -6.58 6.13 0.48
C ALA A 77 -6.51 7.13 1.64
N GLY A 78 -7.21 6.86 2.74
CA GLY A 78 -7.14 7.69 3.95
C GLY A 78 -5.78 7.60 4.65
N HIS A 79 -5.11 6.46 4.57
CA HIS A 79 -3.78 6.27 5.15
C HIS A 79 -2.69 7.04 4.39
N ILE A 80 -2.77 7.09 3.05
CA ILE A 80 -1.77 7.73 2.18
C ILE A 80 -2.13 9.20 1.85
N GLY A 81 -3.34 9.63 2.18
CA GLY A 81 -3.78 11.02 2.01
C GLY A 81 -4.37 11.34 0.64
N LEU A 82 -4.87 10.34 -0.10
CA LEU A 82 -5.58 10.56 -1.36
C LEU A 82 -7.00 11.07 -1.07
N ILE A 83 -7.18 12.39 -1.13
CA ILE A 83 -8.37 13.08 -0.63
C ILE A 83 -9.63 12.66 -1.39
N ASP A 84 -9.61 12.75 -2.72
CA ASP A 84 -10.79 12.46 -3.53
C ASP A 84 -11.12 10.97 -3.55
N VAL A 85 -10.12 10.10 -3.70
CA VAL A 85 -10.30 8.65 -3.62
C VAL A 85 -10.90 8.27 -2.26
N HIS A 86 -10.38 8.83 -1.17
CA HIS A 86 -10.91 8.56 0.18
C HIS A 86 -12.35 9.03 0.32
N ARG A 87 -12.66 10.26 -0.10
CA ARG A 87 -14.02 10.83 -0.03
C ARG A 87 -15.03 10.00 -0.81
N ILE A 88 -14.74 9.70 -2.08
CA ILE A 88 -15.65 8.98 -2.97
C ILE A 88 -15.87 7.55 -2.46
N THR A 89 -14.81 6.83 -2.10
CA THR A 89 -14.96 5.47 -1.55
C THR A 89 -15.69 5.46 -0.22
N GLN A 90 -15.53 6.49 0.62
CA GLN A 90 -16.29 6.61 1.86
C GLN A 90 -17.80 6.77 1.56
N ASP A 91 -18.18 7.54 0.55
CA ASP A 91 -19.57 7.68 0.13
C ASP A 91 -20.15 6.37 -0.43
N ILE A 92 -19.38 5.64 -1.25
CA ILE A 92 -19.75 4.30 -1.72
C ILE A 92 -19.96 3.34 -0.53
N VAL A 93 -19.03 3.31 0.44
CA VAL A 93 -19.14 2.51 1.66
C VAL A 93 -20.41 2.84 2.44
N ARG A 94 -20.75 4.13 2.58
CA ARG A 94 -21.98 4.56 3.27
C ARG A 94 -23.24 4.07 2.54
N SER A 95 -23.27 4.17 1.21
CA SER A 95 -24.39 3.69 0.39
C SER A 95 -24.57 2.18 0.52
N LEU A 96 -23.49 1.42 0.41
CA LEU A 96 -23.51 -0.04 0.55
C LEU A 96 -23.97 -0.48 1.95
N ARG A 97 -23.51 0.18 3.02
CA ARG A 97 -23.94 -0.11 4.40
C ARG A 97 -25.42 0.16 4.65
N ARG A 98 -26.01 1.10 3.91
CA ARG A 98 -27.43 1.46 3.99
C ARG A 98 -28.31 0.60 3.07
N ASN A 99 -27.75 -0.40 2.40
CA ASN A 99 -28.40 -1.15 1.31
C ASN A 99 -29.04 -0.20 0.27
N SER A 100 -28.43 0.96 0.04
CA SER A 100 -28.85 1.91 -0.98
C SER A 100 -28.12 1.58 -2.29
N THR A 101 -28.75 1.91 -3.42
CA THR A 101 -28.12 1.81 -4.73
C THR A 101 -26.87 2.68 -4.77
N VAL A 102 -25.74 2.08 -5.16
CA VAL A 102 -24.54 2.83 -5.52
C VAL A 102 -24.79 3.48 -6.87
N ASP A 103 -24.54 4.78 -6.95
CA ASP A 103 -24.66 5.53 -8.19
C ASP A 103 -23.53 5.16 -9.15
N LEU A 104 -23.84 5.00 -10.43
CA LEU A 104 -22.83 4.75 -11.45
C LEU A 104 -21.90 5.96 -11.60
N ASP A 105 -22.43 7.16 -11.42
CA ASP A 105 -21.63 8.40 -11.47
C ASP A 105 -20.54 8.39 -10.39
N ALA A 106 -20.83 7.87 -9.19
CA ALA A 106 -19.83 7.74 -8.12
C ALA A 106 -18.72 6.74 -8.45
N LEU A 107 -19.00 5.72 -9.27
CA LEU A 107 -18.00 4.75 -9.71
C LEU A 107 -17.13 5.32 -10.84
N TYR A 108 -17.71 6.10 -11.76
CA TYR A 108 -16.95 6.86 -12.74
C TYR A 108 -16.06 7.93 -12.09
N ASP A 109 -16.58 8.64 -11.09
CA ASP A 109 -15.80 9.60 -10.31
C ASP A 109 -14.61 8.92 -9.61
N LEU A 110 -14.81 7.70 -9.09
CA LEU A 110 -13.73 6.92 -8.46
C LEU A 110 -12.64 6.55 -9.46
N GLU A 111 -13.03 6.10 -10.66
CA GLU A 111 -12.09 5.76 -11.74
C GLU A 111 -11.26 6.98 -12.15
N ASN A 112 -11.90 8.12 -12.36
CA ASN A 112 -11.22 9.38 -12.68
C ASN A 112 -10.26 9.81 -11.56
N ALA A 113 -10.68 9.72 -10.30
CA ALA A 113 -9.83 10.07 -9.16
C ALA A 113 -8.60 9.17 -9.03
N LEU A 114 -8.71 7.87 -9.35
CA LEU A 114 -7.57 6.95 -9.39
C LEU A 114 -6.60 7.32 -10.53
N HIS A 115 -7.14 7.69 -11.69
CA HIS A 115 -6.33 8.12 -12.84
C HIS A 115 -5.59 9.44 -12.59
N ASP A 116 -6.26 10.41 -11.97
CA ASP A 116 -5.66 11.68 -11.57
C ASP A 116 -4.53 11.45 -10.55
N ALA A 117 -4.74 10.55 -9.59
CA ALA A 117 -3.73 10.16 -8.61
C ALA A 117 -2.52 9.47 -9.26
N GLU A 118 -2.72 8.65 -10.29
CA GLU A 118 -1.63 8.03 -11.08
C GLU A 118 -0.82 9.07 -11.82
N THR A 119 -1.49 10.00 -12.50
CA THR A 119 -0.85 11.11 -13.22
C THR A 119 -0.02 11.97 -12.27
N LEU A 120 -0.56 12.28 -11.09
CA LEU A 120 0.13 12.99 -10.03
C LEU A 120 1.35 12.23 -9.54
N THR A 121 1.23 10.91 -9.33
CA THR A 121 2.31 10.07 -8.81
C THR A 121 3.49 10.03 -9.79
N LEU A 122 3.21 9.96 -11.09
CA LEU A 122 4.23 10.07 -12.14
C LEU A 122 4.92 11.44 -12.14
N ALA A 123 4.15 12.51 -11.96
CA ALA A 123 4.71 13.86 -11.84
C ALA A 123 5.64 13.98 -10.62
N LEU A 124 5.24 13.48 -9.45
CA LEU A 124 6.08 13.49 -8.25
C LEU A 124 7.36 12.65 -8.42
N ALA A 125 7.25 11.47 -9.02
CA ALA A 125 8.39 10.59 -9.28
C ALA A 125 9.44 11.24 -10.21
N SER A 126 9.00 12.14 -11.10
CA SER A 126 9.91 12.88 -11.99
C SER A 126 10.67 14.03 -11.29
N ILE A 127 10.16 14.51 -10.16
CA ILE A 127 10.73 15.63 -9.38
C ILE A 127 11.69 15.10 -8.30
N LEU A 128 11.40 13.93 -7.74
CA LEU A 128 12.22 13.32 -6.71
C LEU A 128 13.46 12.63 -7.31
N PRO A 129 14.63 12.71 -6.64
CA PRO A 129 15.86 12.13 -7.15
C PRO A 129 15.74 10.59 -7.27
N PRO A 130 16.29 9.98 -8.33
CA PRO A 130 16.22 8.55 -8.53
C PRO A 130 16.89 7.79 -7.35
N PRO A 131 16.43 6.57 -7.04
CA PRO A 131 16.99 5.79 -5.93
C PRO A 131 18.49 5.55 -6.18
N PRO A 132 19.34 5.65 -5.14
CA PRO A 132 20.72 5.23 -5.26
C PRO A 132 20.78 3.74 -5.63
N PRO A 133 21.76 3.30 -6.44
CA PRO A 133 21.89 1.90 -6.80
C PRO A 133 22.00 1.04 -5.54
N PRO A 134 21.32 -0.13 -5.49
CA PRO A 134 21.34 -0.97 -4.31
C PRO A 134 22.77 -1.36 -3.95
N PRO A 135 23.13 -1.38 -2.65
CA PRO A 135 24.46 -1.81 -2.23
C PRO A 135 24.73 -3.25 -2.69
N PRO A 136 25.99 -3.59 -2.99
CA PRO A 136 26.36 -4.95 -3.36
C PRO A 136 25.94 -5.92 -2.26
N LEU A 137 25.23 -6.98 -2.67
CA LEU A 137 24.62 -7.96 -1.76
C LEU A 137 25.69 -8.58 -0.85
N PRO A 138 25.49 -8.60 0.48
CA PRO A 138 26.31 -9.41 1.37
C PRO A 138 26.11 -10.90 1.07
N PRO A 139 27.10 -11.76 1.35
CA PRO A 139 26.95 -13.21 1.20
C PRO A 139 25.80 -13.72 2.05
N LEU A 140 24.94 -14.54 1.44
CA LEU A 140 23.75 -15.13 2.06
C LEU A 140 24.14 -15.90 3.34
N PRO A 141 23.61 -15.55 4.53
CA PRO A 141 23.59 -16.46 5.67
C PRO A 141 22.59 -17.61 5.42
N ASP A 142 22.63 -18.67 6.24
CA ASP A 142 21.70 -19.80 6.16
C ASP A 142 20.24 -19.31 6.16
N GLY A 143 19.63 -19.28 4.96
CA GLY A 143 18.38 -18.58 4.71
C GLY A 143 17.17 -19.25 5.35
N ALA A 144 17.21 -20.57 5.56
CA ALA A 144 16.10 -21.32 6.13
C ALA A 144 15.81 -20.94 7.60
N GLU A 145 16.85 -20.79 8.43
CA GLU A 145 16.68 -20.43 9.84
C GLU A 145 16.23 -18.96 10.00
N SER A 146 16.78 -18.08 9.16
CA SER A 146 16.47 -16.65 9.16
C SER A 146 15.01 -16.40 8.74
N VAL A 147 14.53 -17.13 7.73
CA VAL A 147 13.13 -17.08 7.29
C VAL A 147 12.16 -17.63 8.35
N GLN A 148 12.53 -18.67 9.11
CA GLN A 148 11.73 -19.14 10.24
C GLN A 148 11.65 -18.11 11.38
N LYS A 149 12.75 -17.40 11.67
CA LYS A 149 12.75 -16.31 12.65
C LYS A 149 11.87 -15.15 12.20
N LEU A 150 11.93 -14.78 10.92
CA LEU A 150 11.03 -13.79 10.34
C LEU A 150 9.56 -14.22 10.48
N LEU A 151 9.23 -15.46 10.13
CA LEU A 151 7.86 -15.97 10.23
C LEU A 151 7.31 -15.85 11.67
N ARG A 152 8.11 -16.22 12.68
CA ARG A 152 7.74 -16.08 14.09
C ARG A 152 7.54 -14.61 14.50
N ALA A 153 8.46 -13.74 14.09
CA ALA A 153 8.36 -12.31 14.39
C ALA A 153 7.11 -11.67 13.74
N LEU A 154 6.72 -12.13 12.55
CA LEU A 154 5.48 -11.69 11.89
C LEU A 154 4.22 -12.20 12.60
N ASP A 155 4.21 -13.46 13.05
CA ASP A 155 3.12 -14.03 13.85
C ASP A 155 2.96 -13.29 15.19
N ASP A 156 4.07 -12.95 15.84
CA ASP A 156 4.11 -12.20 17.09
C ASP A 156 3.84 -10.69 16.91
N ARG A 157 3.71 -10.21 15.66
CA ARG A 157 3.55 -8.80 15.27
C ARG A 157 4.63 -7.89 15.85
N ASP A 158 5.84 -8.43 15.94
CA ASP A 158 7.00 -7.72 16.46
C ASP A 158 7.57 -6.80 15.37
N PHE A 159 7.85 -5.54 15.70
CA PHE A 159 8.54 -4.60 14.80
C PHE A 159 9.94 -5.08 14.43
N ALA A 160 10.55 -5.97 15.21
CA ALA A 160 11.78 -6.68 14.83
C ALA A 160 11.65 -7.46 13.50
N SER A 161 10.42 -7.78 13.08
CA SER A 161 10.14 -8.40 11.78
C SER A 161 10.57 -7.56 10.59
N VAL A 162 10.60 -6.23 10.69
CA VAL A 162 11.04 -5.32 9.62
C VAL A 162 12.55 -5.44 9.37
N ASP A 163 13.34 -5.45 10.44
CA ASP A 163 14.79 -5.63 10.38
C ASP A 163 15.15 -7.05 9.89
N LEU A 164 14.43 -8.05 10.39
CA LEU A 164 14.57 -9.44 9.94
C LEU A 164 14.18 -9.60 8.47
N TYR A 165 13.14 -8.90 8.01
CA TYR A 165 12.72 -8.92 6.62
C TYR A 165 13.79 -8.34 5.71
N THR A 166 14.36 -7.20 6.08
CA THR A 166 15.44 -6.56 5.31
C THR A 166 16.65 -7.48 5.17
N HIS A 167 16.99 -8.25 6.22
CA HIS A 167 18.04 -9.27 6.17
C HIS A 167 17.68 -10.49 5.32
N CYS A 168 16.42 -10.93 5.33
CA CYS A 168 15.97 -12.12 4.61
C CYS A 168 15.61 -11.83 3.15
N ARG A 169 15.32 -10.58 2.79
CA ARG A 169 14.83 -10.16 1.48
C ARG A 169 15.71 -10.66 0.32
N PRO A 170 17.06 -10.60 0.37
CA PRO A 170 17.89 -11.15 -0.70
C PRO A 170 17.71 -12.66 -0.91
N PHE A 171 17.57 -13.41 0.18
CA PHE A 171 17.33 -14.85 0.11
C PHE A 171 15.93 -15.16 -0.43
N LEU A 172 14.92 -14.40 0.01
CA LEU A 172 13.56 -14.53 -0.49
C LEU A 172 13.46 -14.14 -1.98
N ALA A 173 14.24 -13.16 -2.44
CA ALA A 173 14.29 -12.74 -3.84
C ALA A 173 14.84 -13.84 -4.77
N ILE A 174 15.72 -14.71 -4.25
CA ILE A 174 16.26 -15.85 -5.00
C ILE A 174 15.31 -17.04 -4.93
N THR A 175 14.73 -17.29 -3.75
CA THR A 175 14.00 -18.55 -3.46
C THR A 175 12.51 -18.47 -3.82
N TYR A 176 11.90 -17.30 -3.60
CA TYR A 176 10.48 -17.05 -3.82
C TYR A 176 10.26 -15.66 -4.46
N PRO A 177 10.83 -15.39 -5.64
CA PRO A 177 10.70 -14.08 -6.31
C PRO A 177 9.23 -13.68 -6.56
N GLU A 178 8.34 -14.66 -6.71
CA GLU A 178 6.92 -14.46 -7.02
C GLU A 178 6.12 -13.85 -5.87
N ILE A 179 6.56 -14.02 -4.62
CA ILE A 179 5.87 -13.45 -3.45
C ILE A 179 6.48 -12.14 -2.98
N LEU A 180 7.69 -11.81 -3.45
CA LEU A 180 8.45 -10.67 -2.96
C LEU A 180 7.69 -9.34 -3.05
N PRO A 181 7.03 -9.00 -4.18
CA PRO A 181 6.32 -7.72 -4.29
C PRO A 181 5.17 -7.59 -3.29
N ARG A 182 4.49 -8.71 -2.99
CA ARG A 182 3.39 -8.72 -2.03
C ARG A 182 3.88 -8.73 -0.58
N LEU A 183 5.01 -9.38 -0.33
CA LEU A 183 5.64 -9.41 0.97
C LEU A 183 6.27 -8.05 1.31
N ASP A 184 6.93 -7.39 0.35
CA ASP A 184 7.43 -6.01 0.47
C ASP A 184 6.27 -5.08 0.87
N LEU A 185 5.14 -5.18 0.16
CA LEU A 185 3.93 -4.42 0.48
C LEU A 185 3.43 -4.68 1.91
N ASP A 186 3.25 -5.94 2.28
CA ASP A 186 2.67 -6.27 3.58
C ASP A 186 3.61 -5.83 4.72
N MET A 187 4.92 -5.81 4.48
CA MET A 187 5.91 -5.28 5.42
C MET A 187 5.86 -3.74 5.48
N ASP A 188 5.74 -3.06 4.34
CA ASP A 188 5.66 -1.59 4.27
C ASP A 188 4.34 -1.05 4.87
N LEU A 189 3.24 -1.79 4.72
CA LEU A 189 1.94 -1.47 5.33
C LEU A 189 1.79 -1.99 6.78
N LEU A 190 2.83 -2.62 7.35
CA LEU A 190 2.80 -3.26 8.67
C LEU A 190 1.66 -4.29 8.80
N ASN A 191 1.24 -4.88 7.68
CA ASN A 191 0.26 -5.96 7.60
C ASN A 191 0.94 -7.30 7.94
N PHE A 192 1.54 -7.39 9.13
CA PHE A 192 2.34 -8.55 9.56
C PHE A 192 1.59 -9.88 9.46
N LYS A 193 0.27 -9.86 9.66
CA LYS A 193 -0.58 -11.06 9.55
C LYS A 193 -0.68 -11.58 8.12
N ASP A 194 -0.82 -10.67 7.15
CA ASP A 194 -0.94 -11.03 5.74
C ASP A 194 0.43 -11.46 5.21
N ALA A 195 1.50 -10.75 5.61
CA ALA A 195 2.89 -11.15 5.37
C ALA A 195 3.19 -12.56 5.90
N ALA A 196 2.83 -12.86 7.15
CA ALA A 196 3.01 -14.18 7.78
C ALA A 196 2.27 -15.27 7.01
N THR A 197 1.02 -15.01 6.63
CA THR A 197 0.17 -15.98 5.91
C THR A 197 0.74 -16.30 4.54
N LEU A 198 1.17 -15.27 3.82
CA LEU A 198 1.74 -15.36 2.48
C LEU A 198 3.08 -16.13 2.49
N LEU A 199 3.92 -15.84 3.48
CA LEU A 199 5.21 -16.49 3.68
C LEU A 199 5.03 -17.96 4.13
N ALA A 200 4.12 -18.23 5.07
CA ALA A 200 3.80 -19.58 5.57
C ALA A 200 3.25 -20.50 4.46
N ALA A 201 2.46 -19.96 3.54
CA ALA A 201 1.90 -20.72 2.43
C ALA A 201 2.96 -21.28 1.46
N ARG A 202 4.17 -20.69 1.44
CA ARG A 202 5.25 -21.08 0.52
C ARG A 202 6.35 -21.92 1.15
N ILE A 203 6.65 -21.69 2.42
CA ILE A 203 7.72 -22.43 3.10
C ILE A 203 7.24 -23.84 3.51
N GLY A 204 5.91 -24.05 3.52
CA GLY A 204 5.30 -25.25 4.09
C GLY A 204 5.37 -25.17 5.61
N LYS A 205 4.25 -25.36 6.30
CA LYS A 205 4.31 -25.55 7.75
C LYS A 205 5.23 -26.75 8.04
N PRO A 206 6.15 -26.66 9.02
CA PRO A 206 6.87 -27.83 9.50
C PRO A 206 5.88 -28.91 9.97
#